data_AF-A0A941G018-F1
#
_entry.id   AF-A0A941G018-F1
#
_cell.length_a   1.000
_cell.length_b   1.000
_cell.length_c   1.000
_cell.angle_alpha   90.00
_cell.angle_beta   90.00
_cell.angle_gamma   90.00
#
_symmetry.space_group_name_H-M   'P 1'
#
loop_
_entity.id
_entity.type
_entity.pdbx_description
1 polymer ?
#
loop_
_entity_poly.entity_id
_entity_poly.type
_entity_poly.pdbx_seq_one_letter_code
_entity_poly.pdbx_strand_id
1 'polypeptide(L)' 'MEGTGGVRKLRWRRGDQGKSGGVRVVYYYHDDLMPLYLLTIFAKGDKANLTKAERNDLADLVGVLVNIWKRRAES' A
#
# COMPACT_ATOMS: atom_id res chain seq x y z
N MET A 1 -5.95 7.73 2.17
CA MET A 1 -4.78 8.26 2.92
C MET A 1 -4.29 9.44 2.13
N GLU A 2 -4.30 10.64 2.70
CA GLU A 2 -3.86 11.83 1.98
C GLU A 2 -2.34 11.94 1.98
N GLY A 3 -1.79 12.47 0.87
CA GLY A 3 -0.36 12.72 0.71
C GLY A 3 0.49 11.48 0.40
N THR A 4 -0.09 10.40 -0.14
CA THR A 4 0.62 9.14 -0.44
C THR A 4 0.72 8.81 -1.94
N GLY A 5 0.40 9.77 -2.82
CA GLY A 5 0.45 9.51 -4.28
C GLY A 5 -0.55 8.46 -4.79
N GLY A 6 -1.62 8.18 -4.04
CA GLY A 6 -2.68 7.22 -4.44
C GLY A 6 -2.63 5.86 -3.75
N VAL A 7 -1.75 5.66 -2.77
CA VAL A 7 -1.72 4.44 -1.96
C VAL A 7 -3.02 4.26 -1.16
N ARG A 8 -3.51 3.01 -1.15
CA ARG A 8 -4.76 2.61 -0.50
C ARG A 8 -4.47 1.72 0.70
N LYS A 9 -5.38 1.76 1.70
CA LYS A 9 -5.31 0.94 2.90
C LYS A 9 -6.61 0.15 3.06
N LEU A 10 -6.49 -1.17 3.13
CA LEU A 10 -7.59 -2.10 3.39
C LEU A 10 -7.44 -2.70 4.78
N ARG A 11 -8.56 -2.80 5.51
CA ARG A 11 -8.62 -3.57 6.76
C ARG A 11 -9.14 -4.96 6.40
N TRP A 12 -8.33 -5.98 6.65
CA TRP A 12 -8.69 -7.37 6.37
C TRP A 12 -8.84 -8.14 7.68
N ARG A 13 -9.88 -8.96 7.79
CA ARG A 13 -10.07 -9.87 8.93
C ARG A 13 -9.58 -11.26 8.55
N ARG A 14 -8.63 -11.80 9.31
CA ARG A 14 -8.09 -13.15 9.09
C ARG A 14 -8.94 -14.15 9.88
N GLY A 15 -9.97 -14.71 9.23
CA GLY A 15 -10.80 -15.80 9.76
C GLY A 15 -11.32 -15.66 11.21
N ASP A 16 -11.46 -16.80 11.88
CA ASP A 16 -12.12 -16.98 13.18
C ASP A 16 -11.23 -16.62 14.38
N GLN A 17 -10.02 -16.10 14.14
CA GLN A 17 -9.07 -15.70 15.18
C GLN A 17 -9.48 -14.40 15.88
N GLY A 18 -10.47 -14.48 16.77
CA GLY A 18 -10.72 -13.55 17.89
C GLY A 18 -10.60 -12.03 17.58
N LYS A 19 -10.35 -11.23 18.62
CA LYS A 19 -10.26 -9.76 18.51
C LYS A 19 -8.95 -9.27 17.87
N SER A 20 -7.94 -10.13 17.72
CA SER A 20 -6.55 -9.82 17.31
C SER A 20 -6.18 -10.23 15.87
N GLY A 21 -6.99 -11.03 15.16
CA GLY A 21 -6.61 -11.58 13.85
C GLY A 21 -6.58 -10.62 12.66
N GLY A 22 -7.02 -9.36 12.82
CA GLY A 22 -7.09 -8.41 11.70
C GLY A 22 -5.71 -7.93 11.23
N VAL A 23 -5.58 -7.62 9.94
CA VAL A 23 -4.41 -6.94 9.37
C VAL A 23 -4.82 -5.69 8.60
N ARG A 24 -3.87 -4.76 8.46
CA ARG A 24 -3.98 -3.62 7.57
C ARG A 24 -3.06 -3.85 6.40
N VAL A 25 -3.66 -3.93 5.22
CA VAL A 25 -2.97 -4.11 3.95
C VAL A 25 -2.83 -2.75 3.30
N VAL A 26 -1.62 -2.39 2.92
CA VAL A 26 -1.32 -1.16 2.18
C VAL A 26 -0.87 -1.55 0.78
N TYR A 27 -1.60 -1.08 -0.22
CA TYR A 27 -1.41 -1.48 -1.60
C TYR A 27 -1.51 -0.29 -2.54
N TYR A 28 -0.97 -0.45 -3.75
CA TYR A 28 -1.04 0.52 -4.82
C TYR A 28 -1.65 -0.10 -6.08
N TYR A 29 -2.64 0.60 -6.63
CA TYR A 29 -3.29 0.29 -7.88
C TYR A 29 -3.23 1.55 -8.76
N HIS A 30 -2.62 1.44 -9.93
CA HIS A 30 -2.48 2.54 -10.88
C HIS A 30 -3.61 2.51 -11.91
N ASP A 31 -3.68 1.43 -12.68
CA ASP A 31 -4.67 1.12 -13.71
C ASP A 31 -4.69 -0.40 -13.98
N ASP A 32 -5.51 -0.85 -14.94
CA ASP A 32 -5.67 -2.27 -15.29
C ASP A 32 -4.44 -2.86 -16.01
N LEU A 33 -3.52 -2.02 -16.52
CA LEU A 33 -2.33 -2.46 -17.24
C LEU A 33 -1.16 -2.69 -16.27
N MET A 34 -1.07 -1.89 -15.21
CA MET A 34 -0.04 -2.02 -14.19
C MET A 34 -0.45 -3.04 -13.11
N PRO A 35 0.44 -3.96 -12.70
CA PRO A 35 0.14 -4.90 -11.63
C PRO A 35 -0.30 -4.22 -10.32
N LEU A 36 -1.15 -4.90 -9.56
CA LEU A 36 -1.46 -4.52 -8.18
C LEU A 36 -0.23 -4.76 -7.28
N TYR A 37 0.29 -3.71 -6.66
CA TYR A 37 1.43 -3.83 -5.75
C TYR A 37 0.99 -3.88 -4.30
N LEU A 38 1.37 -4.95 -3.61
CA LEU A 38 1.32 -5.03 -2.16
C LEU A 38 2.56 -4.35 -1.58
N LEU A 39 2.38 -3.22 -0.88
CA LEU A 39 3.51 -2.45 -0.35
C LEU A 39 3.89 -2.91 1.07
N THR A 40 2.90 -3.09 1.95
CA THR A 40 3.14 -3.57 3.31
C THR A 40 1.88 -4.14 3.96
N ILE A 41 2.08 -4.98 4.99
CA ILE A 41 1.03 -5.55 5.84
C ILE A 41 1.47 -5.42 7.30
N PHE A 42 0.58 -4.97 8.17
CA PHE A 42 0.82 -4.93 9.63
C PHE A 42 -0.39 -5.41 10.42
N ALA A 43 -0.15 -5.98 11.60
CA ALA A 43 -1.22 -6.55 12.41
C ALA A 43 -2.10 -5.47 13.04
N LYS A 44 -3.28 -5.88 13.50
CA LYS A 44 -4.19 -5.05 14.27
C LYS A 44 -3.61 -4.79 15.67
N GLY A 45 -2.72 -3.80 15.76
CA GLY A 45 -2.12 -3.36 17.02
C GLY A 45 -0.78 -2.64 16.83
N ASP A 46 0.01 -3.09 15.87
CA ASP A 46 1.41 -2.63 15.69
C ASP A 46 1.51 -1.15 15.31
N LYS A 47 0.66 -0.70 14.39
CA LYS A 47 0.56 0.71 13.98
C LYS A 47 -0.89 1.10 13.83
N ALA A 48 -1.32 2.14 14.54
CA ALA A 48 -2.66 2.70 14.37
C ALA A 48 -2.76 3.45 13.03
N ASN A 49 -1.75 4.26 12.71
CA ASN A 49 -1.65 5.09 11.52
C ASN A 49 -0.20 5.17 11.02
N LEU A 50 -0.04 5.53 9.73
CA LEU A 50 1.26 5.86 9.17
C LEU A 50 1.62 7.29 9.56
N THR A 51 2.90 7.53 9.88
CA THR A 51 3.41 8.88 10.15
C THR A 51 3.39 9.73 8.88
N LYS A 52 3.64 11.04 8.99
CA LYS A 52 3.78 11.90 7.81
C LYS A 52 5.00 11.50 6.97
N ALA A 53 6.12 11.16 7.62
CA ALA A 53 7.33 10.71 6.93
C ALA A 53 7.07 9.43 6.13
N GLU A 54 6.48 8.40 6.76
CA GLU A 54 6.15 7.14 6.08
C GLU A 54 5.20 7.35 4.90
N ARG A 55 4.30 8.34 4.97
CA ARG A 55 3.41 8.67 3.86
C ARG A 55 4.15 9.30 2.68
N ASN A 56 5.13 10.16 2.96
CA ASN A 56 5.99 10.75 1.94
C ASN A 56 6.86 9.67 1.29
N ASP A 57 7.48 8.80 2.08
CA ASP A 57 8.30 7.70 1.57
C ASP A 57 7.49 6.77 0.63
N LEU A 58 6.23 6.51 0.97
CA LEU A 58 5.32 5.75 0.11
C LEU A 58 4.96 6.50 -1.18
N ALA A 59 4.81 7.82 -1.13
CA ALA A 59 4.54 8.62 -2.32
C ALA A 59 5.73 8.58 -3.29
N ASP A 60 6.95 8.71 -2.76
CA ASP A 60 8.18 8.65 -3.55
C ASP A 60 8.38 7.26 -4.16
N LEU A 61 8.16 6.19 -3.37
CA LEU A 61 8.20 4.81 -3.85
C LEU A 61 7.22 4.57 -5.00
N VAL A 62 5.98 5.06 -4.87
CA VAL A 62 4.98 4.93 -5.93
C VAL A 62 5.41 5.65 -7.21
N GLY A 63 6.00 6.84 -7.09
CA GLY A 63 6.55 7.57 -8.25
C GLY A 63 7.61 6.74 -8.98
N VAL A 64 8.51 6.10 -8.24
CA VAL A 64 9.53 5.20 -8.80
C VAL A 64 8.88 3.98 -9.48
N LEU A 65 7.91 3.33 -8.83
CA LEU A 65 7.23 2.15 -9.38
C LEU A 65 6.55 2.45 -10.72
N VAL A 66 5.79 3.54 -10.79
CA VAL A 66 5.09 3.96 -12.01
C VAL A 66 6.08 4.26 -13.12
N ASN A 67 7.18 4.97 -12.83
CA ASN A 67 8.20 5.29 -13.82
C ASN A 67 8.90 4.04 -14.37
N ILE A 68 9.20 3.06 -13.51
CA ILE A 68 9.78 1.78 -13.94
C ILE A 68 8.79 1.03 -14.85
N TRP A 69 7.52 0.97 -14.45
CA TRP A 69 6.49 0.28 -15.24
C TRP A 69 6.31 0.91 -16.62
N LYS A 70 6.19 2.23 -16.70
CA LYS A 70 6.05 2.96 -17.98
C LYS A 70 7.23 2.73 -18.92
N ARG A 71 8.46 2.85 -18.41
CA ARG A 71 9.67 2.57 -19.23
C ARG A 71 9.71 1.15 -19.79
N ARG A 72 9.23 0.17 -19.01
CA ARG A 72 9.14 -1.23 -19.46
C ARG A 72 8.06 -1.41 -20.52
N ALA A 73 6.92 -0.72 -20.42
CA ALA A 73 5.83 -0.82 -21.38
C ALA A 73 6.13 -0.15 -22.73
N GLU A 74 7.08 0.79 -22.75
CA GLU A 74 7.54 1.51 -23.95
C GLU A 74 8.68 0.79 -24.71
N SER A 75 9.22 -0.30 -24.15
CA SER A 75 10.30 -1.13 -24.74
C SER A 75 9.74 -2.42 -25.35
#